data_AF-A0A961TL66-F1
#
_entry.id   AF-A0A961TL66-F1
#
_cell.length_a   1.000
_cell.length_b   1.000
_cell.length_c   1.000
_cell.angle_alpha   90.00
_cell.angle_beta   90.00
_cell.angle_gamma   90.00
#
_symmetry.space_group_name_H-M   'P 1'
#
loop_
_entity.id
_entity.type
_entity.pdbx_description
1 polymer ?
#
loop_
_entity_poly.entity_id
_entity_poly.type
_entity_poly.pdbx_seq_one_letter_code
_entity_poly.pdbx_strand_id
1 'polypeptide(L)'
;MSGIAAEHWGVIDNFASALQGVETVLTTRIGTRVMRREFGGGVAELLGRALTPPTFAAFQQLIASAIDLWEPRFLVRKITVTGTPDEVRSGTAGFSFEVDYRPRGHLGDFTLERVVNFSLHFRSGGLVVAA
;
A
#
# COMPACT_ATOMS: atom_id res chain seq x y z
N MET A 1 11.97 -11.41 -2.26
CA MET A 1 13.04 -11.58 -3.25
C MET A 1 13.61 -10.21 -3.61
N SER A 2 14.90 -10.09 -3.93
CA SER A 2 15.44 -8.88 -4.57
C SER A 2 14.75 -8.65 -5.92
N GLY A 3 14.47 -7.40 -6.25
CA GLY A 3 13.72 -7.01 -7.44
C GLY A 3 14.49 -6.04 -8.32
N ILE A 4 13.78 -5.47 -9.30
CA ILE A 4 14.27 -4.36 -10.12
C ILE A 4 13.37 -3.15 -9.85
N ALA A 5 13.99 -1.98 -9.62
CA ALA A 5 13.29 -0.71 -9.47
C ALA A 5 12.53 -0.35 -10.74
N ALA A 6 11.25 0.03 -10.62
CA ALA A 6 10.43 0.42 -11.77
C ALA A 6 10.92 1.70 -12.47
N GLU A 7 11.46 2.66 -11.71
CA GLU A 7 11.86 3.97 -12.25
C GLU A 7 13.33 4.03 -12.69
N HIS A 8 14.23 3.50 -11.86
CA HIS A 8 15.68 3.68 -12.00
C HIS A 8 16.39 2.44 -12.56
N TRP A 9 15.65 1.35 -12.80
CA TRP A 9 16.12 0.07 -13.36
C TRP A 9 17.28 -0.61 -12.59
N GLY A 10 17.57 -0.16 -11.37
CA GLY A 10 18.58 -0.76 -10.50
C GLY A 10 18.04 -1.98 -9.73
N VAL A 11 18.97 -2.80 -9.24
CA VAL A 11 18.62 -3.91 -8.34
C VAL A 11 18.21 -3.33 -6.99
N ILE A 12 17.05 -3.74 -6.51
CA ILE A 12 16.52 -3.36 -5.18
C ILE A 12 16.48 -4.58 -4.26
N ASP A 13 16.62 -4.33 -2.98
CA ASP A 13 16.59 -5.37 -1.96
C ASP A 13 15.18 -5.97 -1.78
N ASN A 14 15.08 -7.00 -0.94
CA ASN A 14 13.81 -7.68 -0.71
C ASN A 14 12.73 -6.75 -0.13
N PHE A 15 13.14 -5.86 0.78
CA PHE A 15 12.23 -4.98 1.47
C PHE A 15 11.71 -3.88 0.54
N ALA A 16 12.58 -3.18 -0.19
CA ALA A 16 12.15 -2.18 -1.17
C ALA A 16 11.32 -2.81 -2.29
N SER A 17 11.64 -4.04 -2.71
CA SER A 17 10.81 -4.77 -3.67
C SER A 17 9.40 -5.05 -3.13
N ALA A 18 9.25 -5.29 -1.83
CA ALA A 18 7.94 -5.45 -1.20
C ALA A 18 7.16 -4.12 -1.16
N LEU A 19 7.82 -3.01 -0.81
CA LEU A 19 7.20 -1.69 -0.84
C LEU A 19 6.73 -1.30 -2.25
N GLN A 20 7.56 -1.56 -3.27
CA GLN A 20 7.18 -1.37 -4.68
C GLN A 20 5.99 -2.26 -5.07
N GLY A 21 5.89 -3.48 -4.52
CA GLY A 21 4.74 -4.36 -4.68
C GLY A 21 3.45 -3.74 -4.15
N VAL A 22 3.49 -3.19 -2.93
CA VAL A 22 2.36 -2.46 -2.32
C VAL A 22 1.95 -1.27 -3.19
N GLU A 23 2.91 -0.46 -3.64
CA GLU A 23 2.64 0.66 -4.54
C GLU A 23 1.92 0.21 -5.81
N THR A 24 2.42 -0.85 -6.44
CA THR A 24 1.83 -1.42 -7.67
C THR A 24 0.40 -1.88 -7.43
N VAL A 25 0.13 -2.56 -6.31
CA VAL A 25 -1.22 -3.04 -5.97
C VAL A 25 -2.19 -1.87 -5.77
N LEU A 26 -1.80 -0.86 -4.99
CA LEU A 26 -2.68 0.26 -4.64
C LEU A 26 -2.95 1.21 -5.80
N THR A 27 -2.00 1.34 -6.73
CA THR A 27 -2.15 2.15 -7.95
C THR A 27 -2.86 1.43 -9.08
N THR A 28 -2.90 0.09 -9.07
CA THR A 28 -3.55 -0.71 -10.11
C THR A 28 -5.06 -0.85 -9.85
N ARG A 29 -5.86 -0.43 -10.84
CA ARG A 29 -7.31 -0.66 -10.83
C ARG A 29 -7.63 -2.13 -11.12
N ILE A 30 -8.61 -2.68 -10.41
CA ILE A 30 -9.09 -4.05 -10.59
C ILE A 30 -9.56 -4.24 -12.05
N GLY A 31 -9.17 -5.37 -12.65
CA GLY A 31 -9.56 -5.73 -14.03
C GLY A 31 -8.68 -5.16 -15.14
N THR A 32 -7.64 -4.39 -14.81
CA THR A 32 -6.74 -3.80 -15.82
C THR A 32 -5.61 -4.72 -16.27
N ARG A 33 -5.25 -5.73 -15.47
CA ARG A 33 -4.16 -6.66 -15.79
C ARG A 33 -4.65 -7.82 -16.66
N VAL A 34 -3.95 -8.03 -17.78
CA VAL A 34 -4.20 -9.14 -18.70
C VAL A 34 -4.00 -10.47 -17.96
N MET A 35 -4.96 -11.39 -18.10
CA MET A 35 -4.98 -12.70 -17.43
C MET A 35 -4.92 -12.67 -15.89
N ARG A 36 -5.17 -11.51 -15.25
CA ARG A 36 -5.25 -11.35 -13.79
C ARG A 36 -6.33 -10.33 -13.43
N ARG A 37 -7.58 -10.71 -13.64
CA ARG A 37 -8.72 -9.78 -13.53
C ARG A 37 -8.95 -9.31 -12.10
N GLU A 38 -8.72 -10.16 -11.13
CA GLU A 38 -8.88 -9.89 -9.70
C GLU A 38 -7.77 -8.99 -9.12
N PHE A 39 -6.67 -8.77 -9.85
CA PHE A 39 -5.53 -8.00 -9.33
C PHE A 39 -5.81 -6.50 -9.25
N GLY A 40 -5.54 -5.91 -8.09
CA GLY A 40 -5.63 -4.47 -7.83
C GLY A 40 -6.07 -4.18 -6.39
N GLY A 41 -5.91 -2.92 -5.97
CA GLY A 41 -6.24 -2.48 -4.61
C GLY A 41 -7.67 -1.97 -4.44
N GLY A 42 -8.39 -1.66 -5.53
CA GLY A 42 -9.76 -1.12 -5.49
C GLY A 42 -9.87 0.30 -4.90
N VAL A 43 -8.79 0.85 -4.35
CA VAL A 43 -8.70 2.18 -3.74
C VAL A 43 -9.10 3.29 -4.71
N ALA A 44 -8.75 3.13 -6.00
CA ALA A 44 -9.08 4.08 -7.05
C ALA A 44 -10.60 4.33 -7.22
N GLU A 45 -11.46 3.39 -6.81
CA GLU A 45 -12.94 3.53 -6.92
C GLU A 45 -13.55 4.42 -5.83
N LEU A 46 -12.79 4.69 -4.76
CA LEU A 46 -13.20 5.61 -3.68
C LEU A 46 -12.71 7.04 -3.92
N LEU A 47 -11.79 7.25 -4.86
CA LEU A 47 -11.30 8.58 -5.22
C LEU A 47 -12.44 9.44 -5.78
N GLY A 48 -12.48 10.71 -5.39
CA GLY A 48 -13.53 11.66 -5.78
C GLY A 48 -14.81 11.59 -4.95
N ARG A 49 -14.92 10.64 -4.00
CA ARG A 49 -16.02 10.62 -3.02
C ARG A 49 -15.73 11.58 -1.86
N ALA A 50 -16.79 12.07 -1.23
CA ALA A 50 -16.67 12.90 -0.03
C ALA A 50 -15.98 12.12 1.11
N LEU A 51 -15.05 12.76 1.81
CA LEU A 51 -14.27 12.18 2.90
C LEU A 51 -15.10 12.11 4.19
N THR A 52 -16.09 11.20 4.21
CA THR A 52 -16.91 10.94 5.39
C THR A 52 -16.32 9.81 6.24
N PRO A 53 -16.59 9.72 7.56
CA PRO A 53 -16.12 8.61 8.39
C PRO A 53 -16.35 7.20 7.80
N PRO A 54 -17.52 6.85 7.22
CA PRO A 54 -17.70 5.53 6.62
C PRO A 54 -16.88 5.33 5.34
N THR A 55 -16.76 6.34 4.47
CA THR A 55 -15.89 6.27 3.29
C THR A 55 -14.43 6.08 3.68
N PHE A 56 -14.03 6.72 4.78
CA PHE A 56 -12.70 6.66 5.31
C PHE A 56 -12.36 5.28 5.91
N ALA A 57 -13.30 4.69 6.66
CA ALA A 57 -13.17 3.32 7.16
C ALA A 57 -13.09 2.32 5.99
N ALA A 58 -13.92 2.50 4.96
CA ALA A 58 -13.87 1.66 3.76
C ALA A 58 -12.52 1.77 3.04
N PHE A 59 -11.93 2.97 2.98
CA PHE A 59 -10.62 3.19 2.39
C PHE A 59 -9.50 2.44 3.14
N GLN A 60 -9.49 2.55 4.47
CA GLN A 60 -8.53 1.80 5.31
C GLN A 60 -8.69 0.29 5.12
N GLN A 61 -9.93 -0.20 5.13
CA GLN A 61 -10.22 -1.62 4.97
C GLN A 61 -9.77 -2.15 3.59
N LEU A 62 -9.98 -1.38 2.53
CA LEU A 62 -9.54 -1.75 1.19
C LEU A 62 -8.01 -1.82 1.11
N ILE A 63 -7.29 -0.84 1.66
CA ILE A 63 -5.83 -0.87 1.66
C ILE A 63 -5.31 -2.08 2.45
N ALA A 64 -5.83 -2.30 3.66
CA ALA A 64 -5.42 -3.45 4.49
C ALA A 64 -5.66 -4.77 3.74
N SER A 65 -6.88 -4.96 3.21
CA SER A 65 -7.25 -6.18 2.50
C SER A 65 -6.42 -6.38 1.22
N ALA A 66 -6.11 -5.31 0.50
CA ALA A 66 -5.29 -5.37 -0.71
C ALA A 66 -3.83 -5.79 -0.41
N ILE A 67 -3.25 -5.23 0.66
CA ILE A 67 -1.90 -5.59 1.10
C ILE A 67 -1.87 -7.04 1.56
N ASP A 68 -2.81 -7.45 2.41
CA ASP A 68 -2.86 -8.82 2.94
C ASP A 68 -3.08 -9.88 1.84
N LEU A 69 -3.85 -9.54 0.79
CA LEU A 69 -4.13 -10.44 -0.32
C LEU A 69 -2.94 -10.58 -1.29
N TRP A 70 -2.28 -9.48 -1.63
CA TRP A 70 -1.31 -9.44 -2.73
C TRP A 70 0.14 -9.40 -2.29
N GLU A 71 0.44 -8.98 -1.07
CA GLU A 71 1.79 -8.84 -0.54
C GLU A 71 1.95 -9.60 0.79
N PRO A 72 2.08 -10.95 0.75
CA PRO A 72 2.12 -11.80 1.95
C PRO A 72 3.35 -11.54 2.84
N ARG A 73 4.34 -10.79 2.34
CA ARG A 73 5.49 -10.35 3.14
C ARG A 73 5.13 -9.29 4.16
N PHE A 74 3.97 -8.65 4.05
CA PHE A 74 3.48 -7.68 5.02
C PHE A 74 2.23 -8.22 5.71
N LEU A 75 2.07 -7.92 7.01
CA LEU A 75 0.80 -8.03 7.73
C LEU A 75 0.45 -6.66 8.24
N VAL A 76 -0.71 -6.12 7.90
CA VAL A 76 -1.10 -4.81 8.44
C VAL A 76 -1.55 -4.96 9.90
N ARG A 77 -0.84 -4.29 10.82
CA ARG A 77 -1.25 -4.21 12.24
C ARG A 77 -2.12 -3.01 12.53
N LYS A 78 -1.72 -1.87 11.99
CA LYS A 78 -2.35 -0.59 12.29
C LYS A 78 -2.22 0.36 11.12
N ILE A 79 -3.31 1.07 10.84
CA ILE A 79 -3.34 2.18 9.90
C ILE A 79 -3.63 3.44 10.70
N THR A 80 -2.77 4.44 10.58
CA THR A 80 -2.91 5.75 11.21
C THR A 80 -2.97 6.81 10.14
N VAL A 81 -3.85 7.79 10.30
CA VAL A 81 -3.96 8.93 9.39
C VAL A 81 -2.93 9.97 9.78
N THR A 82 -2.24 10.51 8.79
CA THR A 82 -1.32 11.62 8.97
C THR A 82 -1.79 12.81 8.14
N GLY A 83 -1.58 14.02 8.65
CA GLY A 83 -2.01 15.25 8.00
C GLY A 83 -2.63 16.24 8.99
N THR A 84 -2.50 17.52 8.67
CA THR A 84 -3.14 18.60 9.42
C THR A 84 -4.64 18.66 9.11
N PRO A 85 -5.48 19.22 10.00
CA PRO A 85 -6.91 19.37 9.73
C PRO A 85 -7.23 20.11 8.42
N ASP A 86 -6.39 21.07 8.04
CA ASP A 86 -6.57 21.86 6.81
C ASP A 86 -6.17 21.06 5.56
N GLU A 87 -5.12 20.24 5.62
CA GLU A 87 -4.76 19.29 4.55
C GLU A 87 -5.88 18.26 4.32
N VAL A 88 -6.41 17.69 5.40
CA VAL A 88 -7.50 16.72 5.31
C VAL A 88 -8.77 17.36 4.70
N ARG A 89 -9.09 18.61 5.05
CA ARG A 89 -10.22 19.35 4.46
C ARG A 89 -10.00 19.71 2.98
N SER A 90 -8.76 19.95 2.58
CA SER A 90 -8.40 20.20 1.18
C SER A 90 -8.25 18.90 0.36
N GLY A 91 -8.48 17.73 0.97
CA GLY A 91 -8.45 16.42 0.32
C GLY A 91 -7.07 15.77 0.28
N THR A 92 -6.08 16.33 1.00
CA THR A 92 -4.75 15.76 1.15
C THR A 92 -4.66 15.02 2.50
N ALA A 93 -4.61 13.70 2.45
CA ALA A 93 -4.40 12.87 3.64
C ALA A 93 -3.21 11.93 3.42
N GLY A 94 -2.30 11.89 4.40
CA GLY A 94 -1.28 10.87 4.48
C GLY A 94 -1.78 9.67 5.29
N PHE A 95 -1.14 8.52 5.08
CA PHE A 95 -1.41 7.32 5.85
C PHE A 95 -0.07 6.75 6.34
N SER A 96 -0.04 6.25 7.57
CA SER A 96 1.07 5.56 8.17
C SER A 96 0.63 4.15 8.55
N PHE A 97 1.42 3.16 8.15
CA PHE A 97 1.16 1.74 8.33
C PHE A 97 2.20 1.17 9.25
N GLU A 98 1.76 0.53 10.32
CA GLU A 98 2.58 -0.38 11.11
C GLU A 98 2.33 -1.79 10.59
N VAL A 99 3.38 -2.45 10.08
CA VAL A 99 3.27 -3.77 9.48
C VAL A 99 4.31 -4.75 9.99
N ASP A 100 3.96 -6.02 9.99
CA ASP A 100 4.90 -7.11 10.24
C ASP A 100 5.61 -7.51 8.95
N TYR A 101 6.92 -7.37 8.95
CA TYR A 101 7.73 -7.80 7.83
C TYR A 101 8.13 -9.27 7.98
N ARG A 102 7.66 -10.06 7.03
CA ARG A 102 7.81 -11.52 6.91
C ARG A 102 8.52 -11.79 5.57
N PRO A 103 9.86 -11.75 5.50
CA PRO A 103 10.61 -11.72 4.24
C PRO A 103 10.32 -12.92 3.32
N ARG A 104 9.94 -14.07 3.89
CA ARG A 104 9.63 -15.32 3.19
C ARG A 104 8.13 -15.63 3.10
N GLY A 105 7.25 -14.67 3.38
CA GLY A 105 5.79 -14.90 3.34
C GLY A 105 5.28 -15.43 1.99
N HIS A 106 5.92 -15.03 0.89
CA HIS A 106 5.66 -15.53 -0.47
C HIS A 106 6.02 -17.02 -0.69
N LEU A 107 6.79 -17.63 0.22
CA LEU A 107 7.14 -19.05 0.22
C LEU A 107 6.32 -19.85 1.25
N GLY A 108 5.36 -19.21 1.95
CA GLY A 108 4.57 -19.83 3.01
C GLY A 108 5.22 -19.83 4.40
N ASP A 109 6.40 -19.22 4.57
CA ASP A 109 7.02 -18.98 5.87
C ASP A 109 6.62 -17.60 6.39
N PHE A 110 5.73 -17.60 7.39
CA PHE A 110 5.17 -16.38 8.00
C PHE A 110 5.93 -15.92 9.24
N THR A 111 7.17 -16.37 9.42
CA THR A 111 8.03 -15.94 10.53
C THR A 111 8.25 -14.42 10.47
N LEU A 112 7.98 -13.75 11.59
CA LEU A 112 8.18 -12.32 11.75
C LEU A 112 9.67 -12.01 11.95
N GLU A 113 10.24 -11.17 11.09
CA GLU A 113 11.61 -10.68 11.24
C GLU A 113 11.65 -9.39 12.07
N ARG A 114 10.80 -8.42 11.72
CA ARG A 114 10.67 -7.14 12.42
C ARG A 114 9.33 -6.46 12.13
N VAL A 115 8.95 -5.55 13.02
CA VAL A 115 7.86 -4.60 12.78
C VAL A 115 8.47 -3.38 12.09
N VAL A 116 7.84 -2.94 11.01
CA VAL A 116 8.28 -1.77 10.24
C VAL A 116 7.13 -0.80 10.09
N ASN A 117 7.47 0.48 10.00
CA ASN A 117 6.52 1.52 9.66
C ASN A 117 6.82 1.98 8.24
N PHE A 118 5.78 2.24 7.46
CA PHE A 118 5.92 2.98 6.21
C PHE A 118 4.74 3.91 6.03
N SER A 119 4.96 5.03 5.36
CA SER A 119 3.92 5.99 5.04
C SER A 119 3.57 5.96 3.56
N LEU A 120 2.29 6.17 3.29
CA LEU A 120 1.76 6.48 1.97
C LEU A 120 1.44 7.97 1.92
N HIS A 121 2.11 8.67 1.02
CA HIS A 121 1.84 10.07 0.71
C HIS A 121 1.36 10.22 -0.72
N PHE A 122 0.31 11.00 -0.92
CA PHE A 122 -0.14 11.41 -2.25
C PHE A 122 0.54 12.73 -2.59
N ARG A 123 1.62 12.70 -3.38
CA ARG A 123 2.26 13.91 -3.91
C ARG A 123 1.69 14.19 -5.30
N SER A 124 1.70 15.44 -5.75
CA SER A 124 1.18 15.86 -7.06
C SER A 124 1.71 14.98 -8.20
N GLY A 125 0.93 13.96 -8.58
CA GLY A 125 1.25 13.02 -9.67
C GLY A 125 1.51 11.55 -9.29
N GLY A 126 1.58 11.17 -8.01
CA GLY A 126 1.86 9.76 -7.63
C GLY A 126 1.70 9.39 -6.16
N LEU A 127 1.64 8.08 -5.90
CA LEU A 127 1.67 7.48 -4.56
C LEU A 127 3.13 7.21 -4.19
N VAL A 128 3.64 7.80 -3.11
CA VAL A 128 5.00 7.52 -2.63
C VAL A 128 4.91 6.69 -1.36
N VAL A 129 5.57 5.53 -1.37
CA VAL A 129 5.79 4.69 -0.20
C VAL A 129 7.15 5.03 0.39
N ALA A 130 7.19 5.58 1.61
CA ALA A 130 8.42 5.87 2.33
C ALA A 130 8.50 5.02 3.60
N ALA A 131 9.64 4.40 3.86
CA ALA A 131 9.91 3.68 5.11
C ALA A 131 10.63 4.58 6.12
#